data_AF-A0A218QQU1-F1
#
_entry.id   AF-A0A218QQU1-F1
#
_cell.length_a   1.000
_cell.length_b   1.000
_cell.length_c   1.000
_cell.angle_alpha   90.00
_cell.angle_beta   90.00
_cell.angle_gamma   90.00
#
_symmetry.space_group_name_H-M   'P 1'
#
loop_
_entity.id
_entity.type
_entity.pdbx_description
1 polymer ?
#
loop_
_entity_poly.entity_id
_entity_poly.type
_entity_poly.pdbx_seq_one_letter_code
_entity_poly.pdbx_strand_id
1 'polypeptide(L)'
;MLNEIITVYAIIDDLLKAIRHSEDCRQKMNDAEIITTAICAAMFFNGNHSKACSYMKDHNLISNMLEKSRFNRRLHSVSMLINDLFHQVGMVLKEISDSTEYLLDSFPVPICDNIRIFNVKIIQSEQYRGYIASKKRYFYGVRVQLLTTKNGIPATVRRTESSVRRHVA
;
A
#
# COMPACT_ATOMS: atom_id res chain seq x y z
N MET A 1 -12.73 -16.60 -1.88
CA MET A 1 -11.39 -16.48 -1.28
C MET A 1 -10.30 -17.18 -2.10
N LEU A 2 -10.29 -18.51 -2.22
CA LEU A 2 -9.20 -19.21 -2.93
C LEU A 2 -9.02 -18.76 -4.39
N ASN A 3 -10.11 -18.73 -5.17
CA ASN A 3 -10.07 -18.30 -6.57
C ASN A 3 -9.60 -16.86 -6.71
N GLU A 4 -10.02 -15.95 -5.82
CA GLU A 4 -9.56 -14.55 -5.83
C GLU A 4 -8.08 -14.45 -5.55
N ILE A 5 -7.55 -15.24 -4.60
CA ILE A 5 -6.12 -15.30 -4.29
C ILE A 5 -5.32 -15.79 -5.50
N ILE A 6 -5.80 -16.84 -6.17
CA ILE A 6 -5.15 -17.39 -7.38
C ILE A 6 -5.18 -16.35 -8.50
N THR A 7 -6.30 -15.67 -8.70
CA THR A 7 -6.41 -14.60 -9.70
C THR A 7 -5.46 -13.44 -9.39
N VAL A 8 -5.38 -12.99 -8.14
CA VAL A 8 -4.44 -11.95 -7.72
C VAL A 8 -3.00 -12.39 -7.98
N TYR A 9 -2.66 -13.64 -7.63
CA TYR A 9 -1.34 -14.18 -7.89
C TYR A 9 -1.00 -14.16 -9.39
N ALA A 10 -1.91 -14.67 -10.23
CA ALA A 10 -1.71 -14.72 -11.67
C ALA A 10 -1.48 -13.32 -12.26
N ILE A 11 -2.29 -12.33 -11.86
CA ILE A 11 -2.14 -10.94 -12.31
C ILE A 11 -0.78 -10.37 -11.88
N ILE A 12 -0.38 -10.56 -10.62
CA ILE A 12 0.88 -10.03 -10.11
C ILE A 12 2.08 -10.71 -10.78
N ASP A 13 2.05 -12.03 -10.95
CA ASP A 13 3.10 -12.79 -11.60
C ASP A 13 3.28 -12.37 -13.07
N ASP A 14 2.18 -12.20 -13.81
CA ASP A 14 2.22 -11.71 -15.19
C ASP A 14 2.76 -10.27 -15.29
N LEU A 15 2.37 -9.38 -14.36
CA LEU A 15 2.89 -8.02 -14.30
C LEU A 15 4.40 -7.99 -14.01
N LEU A 16 4.87 -8.80 -13.06
CA LEU A 16 6.30 -8.89 -12.74
C LEU A 16 7.12 -9.45 -13.91
N LYS A 17 6.59 -10.46 -14.62
CA LYS A 17 7.18 -10.99 -15.85
C LYS A 17 7.21 -9.94 -16.96
N ALA A 18 6.16 -9.14 -17.12
CA ALA A 18 6.10 -8.07 -18.11
C ALA A 18 7.18 -6.99 -17.87
N ILE A 19 7.46 -6.66 -16.60
CA ILE A 19 8.51 -5.70 -16.20
C ILE A 19 9.92 -6.32 -16.30
N ARG A 20 10.03 -7.63 -16.60
CA ARG A 20 11.27 -8.41 -16.57
C ARG A 20 11.97 -8.33 -15.21
N HIS A 21 11.18 -8.37 -14.14
CA HIS A 21 11.71 -8.36 -12.79
C HIS A 21 12.58 -9.60 -12.58
N SER A 22 13.85 -9.38 -12.26
CA SER A 22 14.81 -10.45 -12.01
C SER A 22 14.87 -10.75 -10.52
N GLU A 23 14.60 -12.00 -10.18
CA GLU A 23 14.69 -12.50 -8.81
C GLU A 23 15.99 -13.28 -8.61
N ASP A 24 16.47 -13.33 -7.37
CA ASP A 24 17.64 -14.14 -7.03
C ASP A 24 17.19 -15.60 -6.87
N CYS A 25 17.86 -16.53 -7.56
CA CYS A 25 17.56 -17.97 -7.53
C CYS A 25 17.66 -18.60 -6.13
N ARG A 26 18.27 -17.92 -5.17
CA ARG A 26 18.39 -18.36 -3.77
C ARG A 26 17.19 -17.97 -2.90
N GLN A 27 16.24 -17.20 -3.43
CA GLN A 27 15.06 -16.77 -2.68
C GLN A 27 14.14 -17.96 -2.39
N LYS A 28 13.72 -18.08 -1.13
CA LYS A 28 12.78 -19.14 -0.71
C LYS A 28 11.33 -18.87 -1.09
N MET A 29 11.01 -17.60 -1.29
CA MET A 29 9.66 -17.09 -1.54
C MET A 29 9.78 -15.95 -2.54
N ASN A 30 8.96 -16.01 -3.59
CA ASN A 30 9.00 -15.08 -4.72
C ASN A 30 8.42 -13.71 -4.34
N ASP A 31 8.84 -12.67 -5.06
CA ASP A 31 8.27 -11.33 -4.85
C ASP A 31 6.77 -11.33 -5.22
N ALA A 32 6.37 -12.11 -6.24
CA ALA A 32 4.97 -12.34 -6.59
C ALA A 32 4.16 -12.89 -5.40
N GLU A 33 4.69 -13.89 -4.69
CA GLU A 33 4.05 -14.50 -3.52
C GLU A 33 3.97 -13.52 -2.34
N ILE A 34 5.01 -12.69 -2.15
CA ILE A 34 5.06 -11.69 -1.09
C ILE A 34 4.00 -10.60 -1.33
N ILE A 35 3.95 -10.07 -2.55
CA ILE A 35 2.99 -9.04 -2.95
C ILE A 35 1.56 -9.59 -2.87
N THR A 36 1.33 -10.80 -3.38
CA THR A 36 0.03 -11.48 -3.29
C THR A 36 -0.41 -11.64 -1.83
N THR A 37 0.48 -12.10 -0.95
CA THR A 37 0.19 -12.25 0.48
C THR A 37 -0.16 -10.90 1.13
N ALA A 38 0.53 -9.82 0.75
CA ALA A 38 0.24 -8.48 1.24
C ALA A 38 -1.13 -7.97 0.77
N ILE A 39 -1.49 -8.20 -0.49
CA ILE A 39 -2.81 -7.86 -1.05
C ILE A 39 -3.90 -8.67 -0.35
N CYS A 40 -3.70 -9.97 -0.17
CA CYS A 40 -4.64 -10.84 0.53
C CYS A 40 -4.85 -10.40 1.99
N ALA A 41 -3.78 -9.93 2.65
CA ALA A 41 -3.90 -9.33 3.98
C ALA A 41 -4.83 -8.13 3.98
N ALA A 42 -4.71 -7.24 2.99
CA ALA A 42 -5.57 -6.06 2.85
C ALA A 42 -7.02 -6.45 2.52
N MET A 43 -7.25 -7.41 1.63
CA MET A 43 -8.58 -7.83 1.17
C MET A 43 -9.37 -8.61 2.23
N PHE A 44 -8.74 -9.60 2.87
CA PHE A 44 -9.46 -10.59 3.70
C PHE A 44 -9.15 -10.48 5.20
N PHE A 45 -8.04 -9.85 5.58
CA PHE A 45 -7.55 -9.86 6.97
C PHE A 45 -7.41 -8.46 7.58
N ASN A 46 -8.06 -7.44 7.03
CA ASN A 46 -8.01 -6.05 7.51
C ASN A 46 -6.57 -5.50 7.62
N GLY A 47 -5.68 -5.90 6.71
CA GLY A 47 -4.26 -5.54 6.71
C GLY A 47 -3.39 -6.34 7.70
N ASN A 48 -3.93 -7.37 8.36
CA ASN A 48 -3.14 -8.20 9.26
C ASN A 48 -2.30 -9.23 8.49
N HIS A 49 -1.06 -8.84 8.16
CA HIS A 49 -0.11 -9.70 7.45
C HIS A 49 0.18 -11.02 8.18
N SER A 50 0.17 -11.05 9.51
CA SER A 50 0.45 -12.29 10.25
C SER A 50 -0.66 -13.32 10.05
N LYS A 51 -1.92 -12.90 10.08
CA LYS A 51 -3.06 -13.77 9.79
C LYS A 51 -3.05 -14.26 8.35
N ALA A 52 -2.72 -13.38 7.41
CA ALA A 52 -2.58 -13.75 6.00
C ALA A 52 -1.49 -14.80 5.78
N CYS A 53 -0.30 -14.62 6.39
CA CYS A 53 0.78 -15.59 6.30
C CYS A 53 0.40 -16.95 6.89
N SER A 54 -0.27 -16.98 8.05
CA SER A 54 -0.80 -18.23 8.64
C SER A 54 -1.80 -18.89 7.70
N TYR A 55 -2.76 -18.13 7.16
CA TYR A 55 -3.76 -18.66 6.23
C TYR A 55 -3.14 -19.29 4.98
N MET A 56 -2.19 -18.58 4.35
CA MET A 56 -1.48 -19.05 3.15
C MET A 56 -0.68 -20.33 3.41
N LYS A 57 -0.10 -20.46 4.60
CA LYS A 57 0.63 -21.65 5.03
C LYS A 57 -0.32 -22.82 5.30
N ASP A 58 -1.41 -22.57 6.03
CA ASP A 58 -2.37 -23.62 6.41
C ASP A 58 -3.11 -24.21 5.20
N HIS A 59 -3.31 -23.40 4.16
CA HIS A 59 -3.96 -23.83 2.91
C HIS A 59 -2.98 -24.37 1.86
N ASN A 60 -1.69 -24.53 2.20
CA ASN A 60 -0.62 -24.97 1.29
C ASN A 60 -0.56 -24.17 -0.02
N LEU A 61 -0.96 -22.89 0.02
CA LEU A 61 -0.87 -21.99 -1.12
C LEU A 61 0.57 -21.57 -1.39
N ILE A 62 1.34 -21.41 -0.32
CA ILE A 62 2.76 -21.04 -0.37
C ILE A 62 3.52 -21.96 0.58
N SER A 63 4.13 -23.00 0.02
CA SER A 63 4.81 -24.05 0.77
C SER A 63 5.98 -23.53 1.62
N ASN A 64 6.70 -22.51 1.13
CA ASN A 64 7.88 -21.95 1.78
C ASN A 64 7.60 -20.58 2.43
N MET A 65 6.46 -20.45 3.12
CA MET A 65 6.08 -19.19 3.79
C MET A 65 7.15 -18.73 4.79
N LEU A 66 7.59 -17.47 4.64
CA LEU A 66 8.55 -16.84 5.52
C LEU A 66 7.94 -16.51 6.89
N GLU A 67 8.77 -16.56 7.93
CA GLU A 67 8.37 -16.07 9.25
C GLU A 67 8.07 -14.56 9.22
N LYS A 68 7.18 -14.12 10.12
CA LYS A 68 6.70 -12.73 10.22
C LYS A 68 7.80 -11.67 10.06
N SER A 69 8.94 -11.83 10.74
CA SER A 69 10.05 -10.86 10.69
C SER A 69 10.78 -10.86 9.33
N ARG A 70 10.98 -12.04 8.72
CA ARG A 70 11.58 -12.15 7.37
C ARG A 70 10.62 -11.63 6.31
N PHE A 71 9.34 -12.00 6.41
CA PHE A 71 8.29 -11.50 5.54
C PHE A 71 8.22 -9.98 5.56
N ASN A 72 8.18 -9.35 6.75
CA ASN A 72 8.10 -7.89 6.84
C ASN A 72 9.31 -7.19 6.23
N ARG A 73 10.53 -7.70 6.45
CA ARG A 73 11.74 -7.15 5.80
C ARG A 73 11.67 -7.25 4.28
N ARG A 74 11.19 -8.39 3.75
CA ARG A 74 11.02 -8.59 2.31
C ARG A 74 9.93 -7.69 1.73
N LEU A 75 8.82 -7.54 2.43
CA LEU A 75 7.75 -6.61 2.05
C LEU A 75 8.25 -5.17 1.97
N HIS A 76 9.09 -4.74 2.92
CA HIS A 76 9.73 -3.44 2.86
C HIS A 76 10.69 -3.29 1.67
N SER A 77 11.46 -4.33 1.32
CA SER A 77 12.36 -4.28 0.15
C SER A 77 11.60 -4.17 -1.18
N VAL A 78 10.41 -4.77 -1.29
CA VAL A 78 9.57 -4.69 -2.50
C VAL A 78 8.60 -3.50 -2.50
N SER A 79 8.66 -2.63 -1.49
CA SER A 79 7.68 -1.55 -1.32
C SER A 79 7.66 -0.53 -2.47
N MET A 80 8.83 -0.25 -3.08
CA MET A 80 8.90 0.61 -4.27
C MET A 80 8.22 -0.06 -5.47
N LEU A 81 8.57 -1.33 -5.73
CA LEU A 81 7.95 -2.13 -6.78
C LEU A 81 6.43 -2.20 -6.64
N ILE A 82 5.91 -2.36 -5.43
CA ILE A 82 4.47 -2.31 -5.16
C ILE A 82 3.87 -0.96 -5.56
N ASN A 83 4.49 0.16 -5.19
CA ASN A 83 3.98 1.48 -5.58
C ASN A 83 3.99 1.64 -7.10
N ASP A 84 5.05 1.18 -7.78
CA ASP A 84 5.17 1.28 -9.24
C ASP A 84 4.09 0.44 -9.95
N LEU A 85 3.85 -0.79 -9.48
CA LEU A 85 2.77 -1.64 -9.96
C LEU A 85 1.41 -0.97 -9.76
N PHE A 86 1.15 -0.40 -8.59
CA PHE A 86 -0.10 0.33 -8.33
C PHE A 86 -0.25 1.55 -9.25
N HIS A 87 0.83 2.27 -9.53
CA HIS A 87 0.80 3.40 -10.46
C HIS A 87 0.49 2.95 -11.89
N GLN A 88 1.14 1.88 -12.37
CA GLN A 88 0.89 1.33 -13.71
C GLN A 88 -0.55 0.82 -13.87
N VAL A 89 -1.03 0.04 -12.91
CA VAL A 89 -2.42 -0.45 -12.91
C VAL A 89 -3.40 0.73 -12.86
N GLY A 90 -3.13 1.75 -12.04
CA GLY A 90 -3.94 2.96 -11.98
C GLY A 90 -4.00 3.72 -13.30
N MET A 91 -2.89 3.78 -14.04
CA MET A 91 -2.85 4.38 -15.38
C MET A 91 -3.69 3.59 -16.39
N VAL A 92 -3.52 2.27 -16.44
CA VAL A 92 -4.31 1.40 -17.33
C VAL A 92 -5.81 1.51 -17.03
N LEU A 93 -6.19 1.48 -15.75
CA LEU A 93 -7.59 1.64 -15.35
C LEU A 93 -8.14 3.02 -15.73
N LYS A 94 -7.30 4.06 -15.67
CA LYS A 94 -7.67 5.42 -16.10
C LYS A 94 -7.88 5.49 -17.61
N GLU A 95 -7.03 4.83 -18.41
CA GLU A 95 -7.19 4.79 -19.87
C GLU A 95 -8.43 4.02 -20.33
N ILE A 96 -8.76 2.93 -19.63
CA ILE A 96 -9.98 2.14 -19.92
C ILE A 96 -11.25 2.91 -19.49
N SER A 97 -11.13 3.78 -18.48
CA SER A 97 -12.26 4.54 -17.98
C SER A 97 -12.49 5.78 -18.85
N ASP A 98 -13.53 5.78 -19.69
CA ASP A 98 -14.04 6.96 -20.43
C ASP A 98 -14.65 8.04 -19.50
N SER A 99 -14.30 8.03 -18.22
CA SER A 99 -14.85 8.92 -17.20
C SER A 99 -14.17 10.28 -17.26
N THR A 100 -14.94 11.32 -17.61
CA THR A 100 -14.48 12.72 -17.53
C THR A 100 -14.58 13.28 -16.10
N GLU A 101 -15.36 12.62 -15.23
CA GLU A 101 -15.60 13.04 -13.84
C GLU A 101 -14.69 12.29 -12.86
N TYR A 102 -13.92 13.03 -12.07
CA TYR A 102 -13.06 12.49 -11.01
C TYR A 102 -13.41 13.11 -9.65
N LEU A 103 -13.43 12.27 -8.61
CA LEU A 103 -13.53 12.69 -7.22
C LEU A 103 -12.13 12.75 -6.61
N LEU A 104 -11.79 13.91 -6.07
CA LEU A 104 -10.59 14.12 -5.28
C LEU A 104 -10.96 14.18 -3.80
N ASP A 105 -10.43 13.25 -3.01
CA ASP A 105 -10.55 13.29 -1.56
C ASP A 105 -9.16 13.34 -0.90
N SER A 106 -9.08 13.97 0.27
CA SER A 106 -7.85 14.00 1.06
C SER A 106 -8.14 13.70 2.52
N PHE A 107 -7.51 12.65 3.04
CA PHE A 107 -7.69 12.24 4.42
C PHE A 107 -6.35 12.10 5.16
N PRO A 108 -6.33 12.41 6.47
CA PRO A 108 -5.13 12.25 7.29
C PRO A 108 -4.92 10.79 7.66
N VAL A 109 -3.69 10.30 7.53
CA VAL A 109 -3.24 9.02 8.07
C VAL A 109 -2.32 9.31 9.26
N PRO A 110 -2.89 9.39 10.48
CA PRO A 110 -2.12 9.71 11.68
C PRO A 110 -1.26 8.52 12.09
N ILE A 111 0.04 8.78 12.27
CA ILE A 111 0.97 7.86 12.92
C ILE A 111 0.84 7.99 14.44
N CYS A 112 0.74 9.22 14.96
CA CYS A 112 0.57 9.42 16.40
C CYS A 112 -0.09 10.75 16.82
N ASP A 113 -0.53 10.69 18.08
CA ASP A 113 -0.62 11.75 19.10
C ASP A 113 0.29 12.96 18.99
N ASN A 114 -0.20 14.21 19.03
CA ASN A 114 0.64 15.36 19.41
C ASN A 114 1.46 15.09 20.70
N ILE A 115 0.87 14.39 21.67
CA ILE A 115 1.52 14.02 22.95
C ILE A 115 2.69 13.03 22.74
N ARG A 116 2.65 12.22 21.67
CA ARG A 116 3.63 11.15 21.42
C ARG A 116 4.70 11.54 20.38
N ILE A 117 4.64 12.74 19.80
CA ILE A 117 5.58 13.19 18.74
C ILE A 117 7.03 13.05 19.19
N PHE A 118 7.36 13.46 20.42
CA PHE A 118 8.73 13.42 20.95
C PHE A 118 9.36 12.03 21.00
N ASN A 119 8.53 10.97 21.00
CA ASN A 119 8.99 9.58 21.10
C ASN A 119 8.99 8.86 19.74
N VAL A 120 8.62 9.52 18.64
CA VAL A 120 8.56 8.89 17.32
C VAL A 120 9.96 8.74 16.73
N LYS A 121 10.27 7.51 16.30
CA LYS A 121 11.52 7.17 15.60
C LYS A 121 11.32 6.86 14.11
N ILE A 122 10.06 6.73 13.66
CA ILE A 122 9.71 6.29 12.29
C ILE A 122 9.86 7.43 11.28
N ILE A 123 9.44 8.63 11.66
CA ILE A 123 9.55 9.85 10.85
C ILE A 123 10.09 10.96 11.75
N GLN A 124 11.03 11.75 11.23
CA GLN A 124 11.71 12.82 11.95
C GLN A 124 11.72 14.08 11.07
N SER A 125 10.59 14.79 11.05
CA SER A 125 10.50 16.14 10.46
C SER A 125 9.20 16.83 10.86
N GLU A 126 9.24 18.15 11.06
CA GLU A 126 8.03 18.94 11.37
C GLU A 126 7.01 18.93 10.23
N GLN A 127 7.41 18.66 8.98
CA GLN A 127 6.53 18.62 7.80
C GLN A 127 5.40 17.57 7.90
N TYR A 128 5.54 16.61 8.80
CA TYR A 128 4.54 15.58 9.07
C TYR A 128 3.57 15.97 10.19
N ARG A 129 3.70 17.17 10.77
CA ARG A 129 2.76 17.71 11.74
C ARG A 129 1.61 18.38 11.00
N GLY A 130 0.43 17.77 11.08
CA GLY A 130 -0.81 18.27 10.51
C GLY A 130 -1.82 18.69 11.57
N TYR A 131 -2.79 19.49 11.14
CA TYR A 131 -3.93 19.89 11.96
C TYR A 131 -5.24 19.50 11.28
N ILE A 132 -6.13 18.85 12.02
CA ILE A 132 -7.47 18.48 11.58
C ILE A 132 -8.44 19.48 12.22
N ALA A 133 -8.90 20.45 11.41
CA ALA A 133 -9.78 21.51 11.88
C ALA A 133 -11.13 20.99 12.41
N SER A 134 -11.73 20.02 11.72
CA SER A 134 -13.01 19.42 12.11
C SER A 134 -13.00 18.74 13.48
N LYS A 135 -11.83 18.23 13.92
CA LYS A 135 -11.64 17.57 15.22
C LYS A 135 -10.84 18.41 16.21
N LYS A 136 -10.49 19.65 15.83
CA LYS A 136 -9.59 20.57 16.56
C LYS A 136 -8.32 19.88 17.10
N ARG A 137 -7.72 18.97 16.33
CA ARG A 137 -6.63 18.09 16.80
C ARG A 137 -5.41 18.16 15.91
N TYR A 138 -4.23 18.25 16.53
CA TYR A 138 -2.95 18.03 15.86
C TYR A 138 -2.66 16.54 15.76
N PHE A 139 -2.14 16.12 14.61
CA PHE A 139 -1.67 14.77 14.39
C PHE A 139 -0.29 14.81 13.75
N TYR A 140 0.45 13.72 13.93
CA TYR A 140 1.72 13.51 13.25
C TYR A 140 1.55 12.34 12.29
N GLY A 141 1.80 12.54 11.00
CA GLY A 141 1.55 11.54 9.97
C GLY A 141 1.64 12.09 8.56
N VAL A 142 0.98 11.44 7.62
CA VAL A 142 0.89 11.87 6.20
C VAL A 142 -0.55 12.18 5.84
N ARG A 143 -0.75 13.05 4.84
CA ARG A 143 -2.05 13.18 4.19
C ARG A 143 -2.03 12.37 2.91
N VAL A 144 -3.06 11.56 2.71
CA VAL A 144 -3.25 10.82 1.47
C VAL A 144 -4.25 11.59 0.64
N GLN A 145 -3.84 11.92 -0.59
CA GLN A 145 -4.71 12.45 -1.62
C GLN A 145 -5.06 11.30 -2.56
N LEU A 146 -6.35 11.04 -2.71
CA LEU A 146 -6.89 9.96 -3.51
C LEU A 146 -7.73 10.57 -4.63
N LEU A 147 -7.36 10.27 -5.88
CA LEU A 147 -8.15 10.59 -7.05
C LEU A 147 -8.87 9.32 -7.51
N THR A 148 -10.19 9.38 -7.56
CA THR A 148 -11.05 8.25 -7.96
C THR A 148 -11.98 8.66 -9.09
N THR A 149 -12.40 7.70 -9.91
CA THR A 149 -13.52 7.91 -10.83
C THR A 149 -14.85 7.89 -10.06
N LYS A 150 -15.94 8.31 -10.70
CA LYS A 150 -17.31 8.25 -10.14
C LYS A 150 -17.70 6.87 -9.61
N ASN A 151 -17.16 5.81 -10.22
CA ASN A 151 -17.43 4.42 -9.87
C ASN A 151 -16.55 3.93 -8.70
N GLY A 152 -15.75 4.81 -8.09
CA GLY A 152 -14.87 4.49 -6.97
C GLY A 152 -13.57 3.80 -7.37
N ILE A 153 -13.21 3.80 -8.66
CA ILE A 153 -11.94 3.19 -9.12
C ILE A 153 -10.81 4.19 -8.85
N PRO A 154 -9.76 3.81 -8.09
CA PRO A 154 -8.64 4.69 -7.80
C PRO A 154 -7.78 4.89 -9.06
N ALA A 155 -7.69 6.14 -9.53
CA ALA A 155 -6.85 6.52 -10.66
C ALA A 155 -5.43 6.91 -10.21
N THR A 156 -5.29 7.59 -9.08
CA THR A 156 -3.99 8.01 -8.55
C THR A 156 -4.06 8.20 -7.04
N VAL A 157 -3.01 7.76 -6.35
CA VAL A 157 -2.81 8.00 -4.91
C VAL A 157 -1.52 8.78 -4.74
N ARG A 158 -1.56 9.87 -3.98
CA ARG A 158 -0.37 10.64 -3.61
C ARG A 158 -0.30 10.79 -2.10
N ARG A 159 0.88 10.48 -1.55
CA ARG A 159 1.21 10.77 -0.15
C ARG A 159 1.82 12.17 -0.11
N THR A 160 1.26 13.06 0.68
CA THR A 160 1.78 14.41 0.89
C THR A 160 2.16 14.62 2.36
N GLU A 161 3.04 15.58 2.57
CA GLU A 161 3.32 16.13 3.88
C GLU A 161 2.02 16.61 4.54
N SER A 162 1.94 16.46 5.86
CA SER A 162 0.73 16.84 6.61
C SER A 162 0.66 18.32 6.91
N SER A 163 1.82 18.97 6.94
CA SER A 163 1.93 20.41 6.96
C SER A 163 1.53 20.93 5.59
N VAL A 164 0.34 21.53 5.48
CA VAL A 164 0.00 22.32 4.31
C VAL A 164 0.90 23.53 4.34
N ARG A 165 1.96 23.56 3.50
CA ARG A 165 2.60 24.82 3.12
C ARG A 165 1.49 25.66 2.49
N ARG A 166 0.85 26.52 3.28
CA ARG A 166 0.11 27.66 2.75
C ARG A 166 1.13 28.42 1.92
N HIS A 167 1.12 28.23 0.61
CA HIS A 167 1.73 29.21 -0.27
C HIS A 167 0.90 30.47 -0.03
N VAL A 168 1.47 31.36 0.77
CA VAL A 168 0.98 32.72 0.92
C VAL A 168 1.23 33.35 -0.46
N ALA A 169 0.14 33.55 -1.20
CA ALA A 169 0.08 34.49 -2.30
C ALA A 169 -0.35 35.84 -1.74
#